data_AF-A0A3Q3K8E6-F1
#
_entry.id   AF-A0A3Q3K8E6-F1
#
_cell.length_a   1.000
_cell.length_b   1.000
_cell.length_c   1.000
_cell.angle_alpha   90.00
_cell.angle_beta   90.00
_cell.angle_gamma   90.00
#
_symmetry.space_group_name_H-M   'P 1'
#
loop_
_entity.id
_entity.type
_entity.pdbx_description
1 polymer ?
#
loop_
_entity_poly.entity_id
_entity_poly.type
_entity_poly.pdbx_seq_one_letter_code
_entity_poly.pdbx_strand_id
1 'polypeptide(L)'
;MRGKTCGLCGKADGETRQEFRTPNDRLAKSALSYAHSWVLPGKSCRDGSCYMKHESVKLDKQLTLHGQESRCYSVEPVLRCLPGCTSVRTTSVTVGYHCLPAYEKSTDLKEKAEAHLACRCTAQCA
;
A
#
# COMPACT_ATOMS: atom_id res chain seq x y z
N MET A 1 -16.23 -14.66 -20.82
CA MET A 1 -15.86 -13.76 -19.69
C MET A 1 -14.42 -13.24 -19.77
N ARG A 2 -13.68 -13.47 -20.87
CA ARG A 2 -12.29 -13.03 -21.03
C ARG A 2 -12.13 -11.51 -20.82
N GLY A 3 -11.15 -11.09 -20.01
CA GLY A 3 -10.85 -9.67 -19.77
C GLY A 3 -11.90 -8.91 -18.93
N LYS A 4 -12.86 -9.61 -18.31
CA LYS A 4 -13.95 -8.99 -17.55
C LYS A 4 -13.81 -9.19 -16.03
N THR A 5 -12.71 -9.76 -15.56
CA THR A 5 -12.45 -9.91 -14.13
C THR A 5 -11.44 -8.87 -13.65
N CYS A 6 -11.42 -8.65 -12.35
CA CYS A 6 -10.37 -7.92 -11.65
C CYS A 6 -10.28 -8.50 -10.23
N GLY A 7 -9.30 -8.06 -9.45
CA GLY A 7 -9.03 -8.65 -8.15
C GLY A 7 -7.80 -9.55 -8.18
N LEU A 8 -7.60 -10.26 -7.07
CA LEU A 8 -6.44 -11.13 -6.84
C LEU A 8 -6.25 -12.24 -7.89
N CYS A 9 -7.32 -12.63 -8.58
CA CYS A 9 -7.29 -13.65 -9.63
C CYS A 9 -6.96 -13.07 -11.03
N GLY A 10 -6.64 -11.78 -11.13
CA GLY A 10 -6.27 -11.13 -12.39
C GLY A 10 -7.45 -10.84 -13.32
N LYS A 11 -7.12 -10.48 -14.56
CA LYS A 11 -8.08 -10.02 -15.58
C LYS A 11 -8.70 -11.13 -16.43
N ALA A 12 -8.18 -12.35 -16.32
CA ALA A 12 -8.59 -13.49 -17.13
C ALA A 12 -8.58 -13.19 -18.65
N ASP A 13 -7.60 -12.43 -19.12
CA ASP A 13 -7.41 -12.09 -20.53
C ASP A 13 -6.33 -12.93 -21.23
N GLY A 14 -5.60 -13.77 -20.48
CA GLY A 14 -4.52 -14.61 -20.98
C GLY A 14 -3.17 -13.91 -21.05
N GLU A 15 -3.10 -12.65 -20.64
CA GLU A 15 -1.83 -11.97 -20.33
C GLU A 15 -1.27 -12.53 -19.02
N THR A 16 0.06 -12.49 -18.86
CA THR A 16 0.74 -12.98 -17.65
C THR A 16 1.84 -12.05 -17.14
N ARG A 17 2.23 -11.05 -17.94
CA ARG A 17 3.33 -10.12 -17.61
C ARG A 17 2.89 -8.97 -16.71
N GLN A 18 1.60 -8.66 -16.67
CA GLN A 18 1.07 -7.47 -15.99
C GLN A 18 -0.03 -7.80 -14.96
N GLU A 19 0.03 -8.98 -14.35
CA GLU A 19 -1.01 -9.47 -13.44
C GLU A 19 -1.09 -8.66 -12.13
N PHE A 20 0.01 -8.03 -11.71
CA PHE A 20 0.07 -7.22 -10.48
C PHE A 20 -0.52 -5.81 -10.64
N ARG A 21 -1.53 -5.68 -11.50
CA ARG A 21 -2.25 -4.43 -11.72
C ARG A 21 -3.27 -4.20 -10.61
N THR A 22 -3.06 -3.15 -9.84
CA THR A 22 -3.84 -2.77 -8.67
C THR A 22 -5.14 -2.05 -9.06
N PRO A 23 -6.08 -1.82 -8.13
CA PRO A 23 -7.34 -1.13 -8.42
C PRO A 23 -7.19 0.30 -8.98
N ASN A 24 -6.07 0.97 -8.71
CA ASN A 24 -5.73 2.29 -9.25
C ASN A 24 -4.94 2.22 -10.57
N ASP A 25 -4.98 1.07 -11.26
CA ASP A 25 -4.38 0.80 -12.57
C ASP A 25 -2.84 0.86 -12.61
N ARG A 26 -2.18 0.85 -11.44
CA ARG A 26 -0.72 0.81 -11.32
C ARG A 26 -0.21 -0.62 -11.25
N LEU A 27 1.04 -0.84 -11.66
CA LEU A 27 1.73 -2.11 -11.46
C LEU A 27 2.48 -2.08 -10.14
N ALA A 28 2.00 -2.88 -9.18
CA ALA A 28 2.65 -3.08 -7.89
C ALA A 28 4.05 -3.71 -8.07
N LYS A 29 4.99 -3.34 -7.19
CA LYS A 29 6.37 -3.85 -7.26
C LYS A 29 6.58 -5.22 -6.63
N SER A 30 5.58 -5.76 -5.93
CA SER A 30 5.65 -7.06 -5.28
C SER A 30 4.27 -7.73 -5.20
N ALA A 31 4.26 -9.07 -5.12
CA ALA A 31 3.03 -9.84 -4.94
C ALA A 31 2.27 -9.46 -3.67
N LEU A 32 2.99 -9.16 -2.58
CA LEU A 32 2.38 -8.70 -1.32
C LEU A 32 1.75 -7.31 -1.46
N SER A 33 2.45 -6.35 -2.07
CA SER A 33 1.89 -5.03 -2.38
C SER A 33 0.63 -5.13 -3.26
N TYR A 34 0.67 -6.00 -4.27
CA TYR A 34 -0.49 -6.31 -5.10
C TYR A 34 -1.64 -6.87 -4.26
N ALA A 35 -1.40 -7.92 -3.47
CA ALA A 35 -2.43 -8.54 -2.64
C ALA A 35 -3.05 -7.55 -1.65
N HIS A 36 -2.21 -6.74 -1.00
CA HIS A 36 -2.62 -5.71 -0.06
C HIS A 36 -3.48 -4.62 -0.71
N SER A 37 -3.22 -4.26 -1.98
CA SER A 37 -4.02 -3.25 -2.69
C SER A 37 -5.49 -3.65 -2.89
N TRP A 38 -5.81 -4.94 -2.81
CA TRP A 38 -7.16 -5.50 -2.97
C TRP A 38 -7.89 -5.76 -1.65
N VAL A 39 -7.25 -5.51 -0.50
CA VAL A 39 -7.90 -5.62 0.81
C VAL A 39 -8.99 -4.56 0.92
N LEU A 40 -10.20 -4.96 1.29
CA LEU A 40 -11.29 -4.01 1.52
C LEU A 40 -11.00 -3.21 2.80
N PRO A 41 -10.93 -1.86 2.72
CA PRO A 41 -10.68 -1.06 3.89
C PRO A 41 -11.91 -1.05 4.82
N GLY A 42 -11.68 -1.11 6.12
CA GLY A 42 -12.73 -0.83 7.08
C GLY A 42 -13.05 0.66 7.16
N LYS A 43 -14.25 0.99 7.64
CA LYS A 43 -14.69 2.38 7.81
C LYS A 43 -14.39 2.92 9.20
N SER A 44 -14.67 2.11 10.20
CA SER A 44 -14.51 2.45 11.61
C SER A 44 -14.19 1.19 12.39
N CYS A 45 -13.63 1.36 13.58
CA CYS A 45 -13.45 0.25 14.51
C CYS A 45 -14.71 0.04 15.40
N ARG A 46 -15.71 0.93 15.30
CA ARG A 46 -16.99 0.86 16.03
C ARG A 46 -17.90 -0.26 15.56
N ASP A 47 -17.69 -0.76 14.35
CA ASP A 47 -18.42 -1.89 13.76
C ASP A 47 -18.00 -3.25 14.36
N GLY A 48 -17.37 -3.26 15.53
CA GLY A 48 -16.98 -4.46 16.28
C GLY A 48 -15.73 -5.18 15.76
N SER A 49 -15.01 -4.60 14.80
CA SER A 49 -13.80 -5.20 14.23
C SER A 49 -12.78 -4.16 13.82
N CYS A 50 -11.53 -4.32 14.28
CA CYS A 50 -10.41 -3.50 13.85
C CYS A 50 -9.87 -3.98 12.51
N TYR A 51 -10.45 -3.45 11.43
CA TYR A 51 -9.95 -3.64 10.09
C TYR A 51 -8.73 -2.74 9.80
N MET A 52 -8.18 -2.91 8.60
CA MET A 52 -7.10 -2.10 8.07
C MET A 52 -7.65 -1.05 7.10
N LYS A 53 -6.86 -0.02 6.86
CA LYS A 53 -7.02 0.98 5.81
C LYS A 53 -5.79 1.00 4.92
N HIS A 54 -5.96 1.50 3.71
CA HIS A 54 -4.86 1.87 2.83
C HIS A 54 -4.34 3.26 3.20
N GLU A 55 -3.03 3.42 3.27
CA GLU A 55 -2.40 4.69 3.61
C GLU A 55 -1.08 4.87 2.84
N SER A 56 -0.83 6.11 2.39
CA SER A 56 0.48 6.49 1.84
C SER A 56 1.44 6.74 2.99
N VAL A 57 2.59 6.06 2.98
CA VAL A 57 3.58 6.17 4.06
C VAL A 57 4.75 7.02 3.60
N LYS A 58 5.26 7.87 4.50
CA LYS A 58 6.51 8.61 4.27
C LYS A 58 7.68 7.65 4.44
N LEU A 59 8.73 7.82 3.65
CA LEU A 59 10.01 7.16 3.89
C LEU A 59 10.74 7.86 5.04
N ASP A 60 11.10 7.10 6.08
CA ASP A 60 11.80 7.64 7.27
C ASP A 60 13.27 7.98 7.01
N LYS A 61 13.81 7.54 5.88
CA LYS A 61 15.17 7.85 5.46
C LYS A 61 15.24 9.29 4.94
N GLN A 62 16.08 10.13 5.56
CA GLN A 62 16.48 11.39 4.94
C GLN A 62 17.27 11.11 3.67
N LEU A 63 16.76 11.63 2.56
CA LEU A 63 17.38 11.49 1.25
C LEU A 63 17.66 12.87 0.67
N THR A 64 18.89 13.03 0.21
CA THR A 64 19.30 14.20 -0.58
C THR A 64 19.33 13.76 -2.03
N LEU A 65 18.31 14.12 -2.80
CA LEU A 65 18.28 13.89 -4.25
C LEU A 65 18.68 15.20 -4.93
N HIS A 66 19.62 15.14 -5.87
CA HIS A 66 20.12 16.30 -6.61
C HIS A 66 20.58 17.47 -5.72
N GLY A 67 21.11 17.18 -4.53
CA GLY A 67 21.60 18.20 -3.59
C GLY A 67 20.49 18.86 -2.73
N GLN A 68 19.24 18.42 -2.82
CA GLN A 68 18.13 18.95 -2.04
C GLN A 68 17.47 17.87 -1.14
N GLU A 69 17.12 18.26 0.09
CA GLU A 69 16.37 17.36 0.99
C GLU A 69 15.03 17.02 0.35
N SER A 70 14.80 15.72 0.15
CA SER A 70 13.66 15.21 -0.56
C SER A 70 12.74 14.41 0.36
N ARG A 71 11.43 14.66 0.27
CA ARG A 71 10.41 13.93 1.04
C ARG A 71 9.76 12.89 0.15
N CYS A 72 9.90 11.62 0.51
CA CYS A 72 9.42 10.51 -0.28
C CYS A 72 8.16 9.88 0.32
N TYR A 73 7.18 9.60 -0.52
CA TYR A 73 5.91 8.99 -0.15
C TYR A 73 5.63 7.76 -1.02
N SER A 74 5.03 6.73 -0.43
CA SER A 74 4.73 5.50 -1.16
C SER A 74 3.71 5.74 -2.26
N VAL A 75 3.98 5.16 -3.43
CA VAL A 75 3.14 5.22 -4.64
C VAL A 75 2.02 4.18 -4.56
N GLU A 76 2.36 2.98 -4.09
CA GLU A 76 1.40 1.95 -3.71
C GLU A 76 0.92 2.18 -2.26
N PRO A 77 -0.37 1.95 -1.99
CA PRO A 77 -0.89 2.04 -0.63
C PRO A 77 -0.31 0.94 0.25
N VAL A 78 -0.05 1.28 1.50
CA VAL A 78 0.41 0.34 2.53
C VAL A 78 -0.72 0.12 3.54
N LEU A 79 -0.91 -1.11 3.99
CA LEU A 79 -1.93 -1.42 4.99
C LEU A 79 -1.52 -0.88 6.35
N ARG A 80 -2.41 -0.09 6.95
CA ARG A 80 -2.30 0.41 8.32
C ARG A 80 -3.57 0.07 9.07
N CYS A 81 -3.48 -0.05 10.39
CA CYS A 81 -4.66 -0.27 11.20
C CYS A 81 -5.51 1.00 11.21
N LEU A 82 -6.82 0.85 11.38
CA LEU A 82 -7.69 2.01 11.58
C LEU A 82 -7.30 2.81 12.84
N PRO A 83 -7.59 4.12 12.88
CA PRO A 83 -7.47 4.90 14.11
C PRO A 83 -8.24 4.23 15.27
N GLY A 84 -7.67 4.23 16.47
CA GLY A 84 -8.21 3.48 17.61
C GLY A 84 -7.85 1.99 17.62
N CYS A 85 -7.07 1.51 16.65
CA CYS A 85 -6.55 0.15 16.59
C CYS A 85 -5.02 0.13 16.70
N THR A 86 -4.45 -0.98 17.16
CA THR A 86 -2.99 -1.22 17.17
C THR A 86 -2.64 -2.45 16.34
N SER A 87 -1.48 -2.44 15.69
CA SER A 87 -0.98 -3.61 14.97
C SER A 87 -0.56 -4.69 15.95
N VAL A 88 -0.93 -5.93 15.65
CA VAL A 88 -0.50 -7.14 16.37
C VAL A 88 0.53 -7.91 15.57
N ARG A 89 0.44 -7.82 14.23
CA ARG A 89 1.37 -8.44 13.31
C ARG A 89 1.63 -7.52 12.14
N THR A 90 2.88 -7.43 11.72
CA THR A 90 3.33 -6.65 10.58
C THR A 90 4.15 -7.50 9.62
N THR A 91 4.39 -6.98 8.43
CA THR A 91 5.31 -7.55 7.44
C THR A 91 5.98 -6.43 6.65
N SER A 92 7.11 -6.72 6.02
CA SER A 92 7.77 -5.78 5.12
C SER A 92 7.30 -6.00 3.68
N VAL A 93 6.79 -4.96 3.04
CA VAL A 93 6.40 -4.97 1.63
C VAL A 93 7.30 -4.04 0.84
N THR A 94 7.73 -4.47 -0.35
CA THR A 94 8.45 -3.58 -1.27
C THR A 94 7.44 -2.74 -2.04
N VAL A 95 7.55 -1.42 -1.89
CA VAL A 95 6.74 -0.41 -2.59
C VAL A 95 7.65 0.58 -3.31
N GLY A 96 7.10 1.21 -4.35
CA GLY A 96 7.69 2.37 -4.98
C GLY A 96 7.45 3.62 -4.13
N TYR A 97 8.40 4.54 -4.14
CA TYR A 97 8.25 5.86 -3.56
C TYR A 97 8.45 6.94 -4.62
N HIS A 98 7.73 8.04 -4.42
CA HIS A 98 7.87 9.26 -5.19
C HIS A 98 8.34 10.37 -4.24
N CYS A 99 9.41 11.06 -4.60
CA CYS A 99 10.14 12.01 -3.78
C CYS A 99 9.93 13.44 -4.27
N LEU A 100 9.67 14.38 -3.37
CA LEU A 100 9.50 15.79 -3.70
C LEU A 100 10.70 16.62 -3.21
N PRO A 101 11.19 17.60 -4.01
CA PRO A 101 10.67 17.98 -5.34
C PRO A 101 11.16 17.05 -6.46
N ALA A 102 10.23 16.42 -7.19
CA ALA A 102 10.52 15.64 -8.38
C ALA A 102 10.10 16.41 -9.63
N TYR A 103 10.95 16.34 -10.66
CA TYR A 103 10.71 16.94 -11.97
C TYR A 103 9.87 16.04 -12.89
N GLU A 104 9.62 14.76 -12.52
CA GLU A 104 8.92 13.79 -13.36
C GLU A 104 7.95 12.89 -12.57
N LYS A 105 6.91 12.36 -13.24
CA LYS A 105 5.88 11.45 -12.67
C LYS A 105 6.37 10.01 -12.45
N SER A 106 7.66 9.81 -12.18
CA SER A 106 8.26 8.48 -12.08
C SER A 106 8.37 8.00 -10.63
N THR A 107 8.46 6.68 -10.44
CA THR A 107 8.85 6.11 -9.15
C THR A 107 10.36 6.27 -9.00
N ASP A 108 10.80 7.10 -8.06
CA ASP A 108 12.21 7.47 -7.91
C ASP A 108 13.02 6.37 -7.23
N LEU A 109 12.37 5.61 -6.33
CA LEU A 109 13.04 4.54 -5.58
C LEU A 109 12.07 3.41 -5.20
N LYS A 110 12.64 2.24 -4.90
CA LYS A 110 11.91 1.09 -4.35
C LYS A 110 12.51 0.77 -2.99
N GLU A 111 11.69 0.75 -1.97
CA GLU A 111 12.14 0.50 -0.60
C GLU A 111 11.11 -0.33 0.17
N LYS A 112 11.54 -0.93 1.28
CA LYS A 112 10.63 -1.67 2.16
C LYS A 112 9.81 -0.70 3.02
N ALA A 113 8.52 -0.95 3.06
CA ALA A 113 7.58 -0.35 4.00
C ALA A 113 7.03 -1.41 4.94
N GLU A 114 6.79 -1.05 6.20
CA GLU A 114 6.05 -1.92 7.12
C GLU A 114 4.54 -1.84 6.83
N ALA A 115 3.92 -2.98 6.54
CA ALA A 115 2.48 -3.14 6.40
C ALA A 115 1.90 -3.94 7.57
N HIS A 116 0.74 -3.54 8.08
CA HIS A 116 0.03 -4.27 9.12
C HIS A 116 -0.73 -5.46 8.51
N LEU A 117 -0.75 -6.59 9.21
CA LEU A 117 -1.44 -7.82 8.79
C LEU A 117 -2.59 -8.22 9.74
N ALA A 118 -2.53 -7.76 11.00
CA ALA A 118 -3.56 -8.02 11.99
C ALA A 118 -3.63 -6.83 12.95
N CYS A 119 -4.84 -6.43 13.33
CA CYS A 119 -5.10 -5.29 14.19
C CYS A 119 -6.00 -5.70 15.36
N ARG A 120 -5.83 -5.03 16.50
CA ARG A 120 -6.70 -5.16 17.68
C ARG A 120 -7.24 -3.80 18.10
N CYS A 121 -8.45 -3.78 18.66
CA CYS A 121 -9.04 -2.58 19.24
C CYS A 121 -8.23 -2.11 20.45
N THR A 122 -8.07 -0.79 20.59
CA THR A 122 -7.67 -0.17 21.86
C THR A 122 -8.90 0.29 22.63
N ALA A 123 -8.71 0.75 23.87
CA ALA A 123 -9.78 1.35 24.66
C ALA A 123 -10.39 2.62 24.02
N GLN A 124 -9.69 3.24 23.07
CA GLN A 124 -10.17 4.44 22.35
C GLN A 124 -11.12 4.07 21.20
N CYS A 125 -11.22 2.78 20.88
CA CYS A 125 -12.19 2.27 19.93
C CYS A 125 -13.54 2.07 20.61
N ALA A 126 -14.27 3.17 20.79
CA ALA A 126 -15.63 3.24 21.31
C ALA A 126 -16.51 4.10 20.39
#